data_AF-A0A2E8ZXG5-F1
#
_entry.id   AF-A0A2E8ZXG5-F1
#
_cell.length_a   1.000
_cell.length_b   1.000
_cell.length_c   1.000
_cell.angle_alpha   90.00
_cell.angle_beta   90.00
_cell.angle_gamma   90.00
#
_symmetry.space_group_name_H-M   'P 1'
#
loop_
_entity.id
_entity.type
_entity.pdbx_description
1 polymer ?
#
loop_
_entity_poly.entity_id
_entity_poly.type
_entity_poly.pdbx_seq_one_letter_code
_entity_poly.pdbx_strand_id
1 'polypeptide(L)'
;MNFDQLLESIGCPFSEHEVQGYMIGLLSQNLKNNYKTELDTYLKYSTNDTKCQETINQYTIFLLEMLTKKELMSSYENENSIEERILALADWTRHFYMSMSVGVEKRNIPNDMEIQNIMYNLDEIGNINQKYNLNDMENNEKHYNNIKEYVEESVYRVFDIMRKKNE
;
A
#
# COMPACT_ATOMS: atom_id res chain seq x y z
N MET A 1 -14.83 -0.55 16.61
CA MET A 1 -14.65 -1.36 15.40
C MET A 1 -13.25 -1.05 14.93
N ASN A 2 -12.37 -2.06 14.88
CA ASN A 2 -11.04 -1.87 14.28
C ASN A 2 -11.17 -1.89 12.74
N PHE A 3 -10.05 -1.72 12.04
CA PHE A 3 -10.07 -1.61 10.58
C PHE A 3 -10.51 -2.92 9.91
N ASP A 4 -10.06 -4.08 10.38
CA ASP A 4 -10.44 -5.37 9.81
C ASP A 4 -11.95 -5.65 9.94
N GLN A 5 -12.51 -5.38 11.12
CA GLN A 5 -13.95 -5.47 11.36
C GLN A 5 -14.74 -4.52 10.45
N LEU A 6 -14.18 -3.35 10.10
CA LEU A 6 -14.79 -2.47 9.13
C LEU A 6 -14.82 -3.11 7.75
N LEU A 7 -13.69 -3.64 7.27
CA LEU A 7 -13.58 -4.29 5.95
C LEU A 7 -14.58 -5.45 5.81
N GLU A 8 -14.70 -6.28 6.84
CA GLU A 8 -15.70 -7.35 6.89
C GLU A 8 -17.13 -6.80 6.83
N SER A 9 -17.43 -5.76 7.62
CA SER A 9 -18.78 -5.19 7.72
C SER A 9 -19.30 -4.59 6.41
N ILE A 10 -18.39 -4.08 5.56
CA ILE A 10 -18.73 -3.48 4.27
C ILE A 10 -18.69 -4.49 3.12
N GLY A 11 -18.35 -5.76 3.41
CA GLY A 11 -18.18 -6.79 2.38
C GLY A 11 -17.03 -6.48 1.43
N CYS A 12 -15.94 -5.90 1.95
CA CYS A 12 -14.75 -5.58 1.16
C CYS A 12 -14.22 -6.86 0.47
N PRO A 13 -14.01 -6.85 -0.86
CA PRO A 13 -13.51 -8.02 -1.56
C PRO A 13 -11.98 -8.20 -1.42
N PHE A 14 -11.30 -7.25 -0.77
CA PHE A 14 -9.85 -7.21 -0.60
C PHE A 14 -9.47 -7.51 0.85
N SER A 15 -8.32 -8.15 1.02
CA SER A 15 -7.66 -8.40 2.30
C SER A 15 -7.13 -7.12 2.95
N GLU A 16 -6.76 -7.20 4.23
CA GLU A 16 -6.13 -6.08 4.95
C GLU A 16 -4.87 -5.58 4.22
N HIS A 17 -4.02 -6.48 3.74
CA HIS A 17 -2.76 -6.13 3.05
C HIS A 17 -2.98 -5.37 1.75
N GLU A 18 -3.95 -5.81 0.97
CA GLU A 18 -4.34 -5.14 -0.28
C GLU A 18 -4.88 -3.74 0.01
N VAL A 19 -5.76 -3.59 1.00
CA VAL A 19 -6.33 -2.29 1.36
C VAL A 19 -5.26 -1.37 1.96
N GLN A 20 -4.40 -1.87 2.85
CA GLN A 20 -3.32 -1.09 3.45
C GLN A 20 -2.36 -0.56 2.38
N GLY A 21 -1.93 -1.42 1.44
CA GLY A 21 -1.07 -1.03 0.32
C GLY A 21 -1.71 0.07 -0.54
N TYR A 22 -2.98 -0.09 -0.89
CA TYR A 22 -3.72 0.91 -1.67
C TYR A 22 -3.83 2.25 -0.93
N MET A 23 -4.20 2.23 0.35
CA MET A 23 -4.34 3.43 1.19
C MET A 23 -3.00 4.15 1.34
N ILE A 24 -1.92 3.43 1.62
CA ILE A 24 -0.58 4.02 1.72
C ILE A 24 -0.18 4.65 0.38
N GLY A 25 -0.48 4.00 -0.76
CA GLY A 25 -0.27 4.60 -2.08
C GLY A 25 -1.02 5.91 -2.28
N LEU A 26 -2.25 6.03 -1.79
CA LEU A 26 -3.05 7.27 -1.91
C LEU A 26 -2.47 8.37 -1.01
N LEU A 27 -2.05 8.01 0.21
CA LEU A 27 -1.46 8.93 1.17
C LEU A 27 -0.08 9.41 0.70
N SER A 28 0.68 8.54 0.03
CA SER A 28 1.97 8.87 -0.57
C SER A 28 1.89 9.92 -1.66
N GLN A 29 0.74 10.06 -2.32
CA GLN A 29 0.50 11.06 -3.37
C GLN A 29 0.18 12.47 -2.83
N ASN A 30 0.06 12.65 -1.51
CA ASN A 30 -0.31 13.92 -0.88
C ASN A 30 -1.62 14.52 -1.42
N LEU A 31 -2.64 13.68 -1.64
CA LEU A 31 -3.93 14.07 -2.25
C LEU A 31 -4.82 15.00 -1.38
N LYS A 32 -4.33 15.54 -0.25
CA LYS A 32 -5.13 16.28 0.74
C LYS A 32 -6.45 15.53 1.04
N ASN A 33 -7.61 16.12 0.75
CA ASN A 33 -8.92 15.51 1.00
C ASN A 33 -9.43 14.60 -0.14
N ASN A 34 -8.72 14.51 -1.26
CA ASN A 34 -9.19 13.77 -2.44
C ASN A 34 -8.97 12.25 -2.34
N TYR A 35 -8.20 11.76 -1.37
CA TYR A 35 -7.98 10.31 -1.20
C TYR A 35 -9.28 9.56 -0.89
N LYS A 36 -10.27 10.20 -0.25
CA LYS A 36 -11.55 9.56 0.12
C LYS A 36 -12.34 9.08 -1.09
N THR A 37 -12.42 9.89 -2.15
CA THR A 37 -13.15 9.51 -3.37
C THR A 37 -12.53 8.29 -4.05
N GLU A 38 -11.20 8.23 -4.07
CA GLU A 38 -10.47 7.07 -4.62
C GLU A 38 -10.66 5.84 -3.75
N LEU A 39 -10.60 6.01 -2.43
CA LEU A 39 -10.82 4.93 -1.48
C LEU A 39 -12.24 4.36 -1.56
N ASP A 40 -13.28 5.20 -1.65
CA ASP A 40 -14.68 4.78 -1.85
C ASP A 40 -14.84 3.97 -3.14
N THR A 41 -14.21 4.44 -4.22
CA THR A 41 -14.23 3.76 -5.53
C THR A 41 -13.56 2.39 -5.43
N TYR A 42 -12.41 2.32 -4.78
CA TYR A 42 -11.65 1.10 -4.59
C TYR A 42 -12.43 0.09 -3.72
N LEU A 43 -12.93 0.51 -2.56
CA LEU A 43 -13.71 -0.34 -1.65
C LEU A 43 -15.08 -0.72 -2.21
N LYS A 44 -15.54 -0.08 -3.30
CA LYS A 44 -16.90 -0.20 -3.86
C LYS A 44 -17.99 0.05 -2.81
N TYR A 45 -17.69 0.90 -1.84
CA TYR A 45 -18.53 1.19 -0.70
C TYR A 45 -18.45 2.68 -0.39
N SER A 46 -19.61 3.31 -0.22
CA SER A 46 -19.65 4.71 0.19
C SER A 46 -19.34 4.81 1.67
N THR A 47 -18.23 5.44 2.00
CA THR A 47 -17.81 5.62 3.40
C THR A 47 -18.60 6.74 4.09
N ASN A 48 -19.85 6.99 3.71
CA ASN A 48 -20.68 8.09 4.23
C ASN A 48 -21.33 7.81 5.59
N ASP A 49 -21.29 6.57 6.08
CA ASP A 49 -21.67 6.25 7.45
C ASP A 49 -20.64 6.81 8.44
N THR A 50 -21.10 7.63 9.39
CA THR A 50 -20.28 8.31 10.41
C THR A 50 -19.30 7.37 11.11
N LYS A 51 -19.75 6.17 11.48
CA LYS A 51 -18.90 5.20 12.20
C LYS A 51 -17.78 4.67 11.29
N CYS A 52 -18.09 4.41 10.02
CA CYS A 52 -17.10 4.01 9.02
C CYS A 52 -16.07 5.13 8.79
N GLN A 53 -16.52 6.39 8.71
CA GLN A 53 -15.63 7.55 8.57
C GLN A 53 -14.67 7.68 9.73
N GLU A 54 -15.15 7.54 10.96
CA GLU A 54 -14.31 7.62 12.15
C GLU A 54 -13.20 6.57 12.11
N THR A 55 -13.52 5.31 11.83
CA THR A 55 -12.53 4.23 11.73
C THR A 55 -11.53 4.48 10.60
N ILE A 56 -11.98 4.89 9.41
CA ILE A 56 -11.08 5.19 8.27
C ILE A 56 -10.18 6.39 8.57
N ASN A 57 -10.73 7.45 9.19
CA ASN A 57 -9.95 8.63 9.56
C ASN A 57 -8.87 8.27 10.60
N GLN A 58 -9.22 7.46 11.63
CA GLN A 58 -8.27 6.99 12.62
C GLN A 58 -7.16 6.15 11.99
N TYR A 59 -7.52 5.22 11.11
CA TYR A 59 -6.54 4.41 10.40
C TYR A 59 -5.64 5.26 9.49
N THR A 60 -6.23 6.25 8.81
CA THR A 60 -5.47 7.20 7.97
C THR A 60 -4.45 8.00 8.78
N ILE A 61 -4.84 8.51 9.95
CA ILE A 61 -3.93 9.23 10.86
C ILE A 61 -2.79 8.30 11.28
N PHE A 62 -3.11 7.08 11.68
CA PHE A 62 -2.12 6.06 12.03
C PHE A 62 -1.12 5.80 10.89
N LEU A 63 -1.60 5.57 9.67
CA LEU A 63 -0.73 5.33 8.50
C LEU A 63 0.17 6.54 8.21
N LEU A 64 -0.36 7.77 8.27
CA LEU A 64 0.42 8.99 8.07
C LEU A 64 1.50 9.18 9.13
N GLU A 65 1.22 8.84 10.39
CA GLU A 65 2.22 8.86 11.45
C GLU A 65 3.36 7.88 11.17
N MET A 66 3.04 6.65 10.76
CA MET A 66 4.06 5.64 10.41
C MET A 66 4.94 6.09 9.26
N LEU A 67 4.34 6.62 8.18
CA LEU A 67 5.07 7.14 7.03
C LEU A 67 5.99 8.30 7.41
N THR A 68 5.52 9.19 8.30
CA THR A 68 6.31 10.34 8.77
C THR A 68 7.47 9.91 9.67
N LYS A 69 7.26 8.90 10.53
CA LYS A 69 8.30 8.38 11.43
C LYS A 69 9.26 7.39 10.76
N LYS A 70 8.95 6.94 9.54
CA LYS A 70 9.65 5.87 8.84
C LYS A 70 9.62 4.54 9.61
N GLU A 71 8.45 4.24 10.18
CA GLU A 71 8.19 3.06 11.01
C GLU A 71 6.99 2.29 10.44
N LEU A 72 7.04 1.92 9.17
CA LEU A 72 5.98 1.22 8.47
C LEU A 72 5.75 -0.15 9.12
N MET A 73 4.60 -0.29 9.77
CA MET A 73 4.10 -1.58 10.24
C MET A 73 3.25 -2.20 9.13
N SER A 74 3.94 -2.87 8.21
CA SER A 74 3.30 -3.54 7.10
C SER A 74 2.51 -4.74 7.57
N SER A 75 1.23 -4.78 7.19
CA SER A 75 0.29 -5.82 7.60
C SER A 75 0.70 -7.22 7.11
N TYR A 76 1.44 -7.32 5.98
CA TYR A 76 1.95 -8.60 5.47
C TYR A 76 2.88 -9.34 6.44
N GLU A 77 3.47 -8.65 7.44
CA GLU A 77 4.32 -9.28 8.45
C GLU A 77 3.54 -10.14 9.46
N ASN A 78 2.22 -9.97 9.52
CA ASN A 78 1.35 -10.71 10.42
C ASN A 78 1.11 -12.15 9.96
N GLU A 79 1.51 -12.49 8.74
CA GLU A 79 1.35 -13.82 8.18
C GLU A 79 2.28 -14.85 8.86
N ASN A 80 1.80 -16.10 8.94
CA ASN A 80 2.41 -17.14 9.77
C ASN A 80 3.63 -17.79 9.11
N SER A 81 3.59 -17.97 7.79
CA SER A 81 4.66 -18.58 7.01
C SER A 81 5.36 -17.58 6.09
N ILE A 82 6.60 -17.90 5.68
CA ILE A 82 7.35 -17.06 4.76
C ILE A 82 6.67 -16.99 3.38
N GLU A 83 6.05 -18.09 2.94
CA GLU A 83 5.30 -18.14 1.69
C GLU A 83 4.09 -17.20 1.74
N GLU A 84 3.29 -17.26 2.81
CA GLU A 84 2.15 -16.35 3.01
C GLU A 84 2.63 -14.89 3.06
N ARG A 85 3.74 -14.60 3.74
CA ARG A 85 4.34 -13.25 3.76
C ARG A 85 4.78 -12.77 2.39
N ILE A 86 5.37 -13.63 1.56
CA ILE A 86 5.78 -13.28 0.19
C ILE A 86 4.54 -12.96 -0.67
N LEU A 87 3.50 -13.77 -0.56
CA LEU A 87 2.24 -13.55 -1.29
C LEU A 87 1.57 -12.26 -0.82
N ALA A 88 1.45 -12.05 0.49
CA ALA A 88 0.89 -10.84 1.08
C ALA A 88 1.71 -9.59 0.74
N LEU A 89 3.05 -9.68 0.69
CA LEU A 89 3.92 -8.59 0.22
C LEU A 89 3.64 -8.27 -1.25
N ALA A 90 3.56 -9.27 -2.13
CA ALA A 90 3.24 -9.06 -3.54
C ALA A 90 1.86 -8.38 -3.70
N ASP A 91 0.86 -8.85 -2.95
CA ASP A 91 -0.50 -8.30 -2.97
C ASP A 91 -0.53 -6.84 -2.47
N TRP A 92 0.16 -6.57 -1.37
CA TRP A 92 0.34 -5.22 -0.83
C TRP A 92 1.02 -4.30 -1.85
N THR A 93 2.14 -4.75 -2.44
CA THR A 93 2.92 -3.95 -3.41
C THR A 93 2.12 -3.66 -4.67
N ARG A 94 1.38 -4.65 -5.18
CA ARG A 94 0.49 -4.50 -6.34
C ARG A 94 -0.59 -3.44 -6.10
N HIS A 95 -1.17 -3.41 -4.91
CA HIS A 95 -2.20 -2.44 -4.58
C HIS A 95 -1.65 -1.04 -4.30
N PHE A 96 -0.45 -0.94 -3.70
CA PHE A 96 0.28 0.32 -3.64
C PHE A 96 0.57 0.87 -5.06
N TYR A 97 1.10 0.03 -5.96
CA TYR A 97 1.36 0.39 -7.35
C TYR A 97 0.09 0.83 -8.08
N MET A 98 -1.03 0.11 -7.91
CA MET A 98 -2.31 0.47 -8.52
C MET A 98 -2.78 1.85 -8.08
N SER A 99 -2.69 2.14 -6.78
CA SER A 99 -3.01 3.46 -6.24
C SER A 99 -2.13 4.55 -6.84
N MET A 100 -0.81 4.31 -6.94
CA MET A 100 0.12 5.23 -7.58
C MET A 100 -0.21 5.45 -9.06
N SER A 101 -0.62 4.41 -9.78
CA SER A 101 -1.02 4.51 -11.19
C SER A 101 -2.23 5.44 -11.39
N VAL A 102 -3.23 5.38 -10.49
CA VAL A 102 -4.33 6.36 -10.45
C VAL A 102 -3.79 7.79 -10.27
N GLY A 103 -2.77 7.96 -9.43
CA GLY A 103 -2.08 9.23 -9.24
C GLY A 103 -1.40 9.78 -10.50
N VAL A 104 -0.78 8.90 -11.28
CA VAL A 104 -0.17 9.26 -12.59
C VAL A 104 -1.25 9.66 -13.58
N GLU A 105 -2.31 8.86 -13.73
CA GLU A 105 -3.41 9.13 -14.66
C GLU A 105 -4.09 10.48 -14.37
N LYS A 106 -4.31 10.77 -13.09
CA LYS A 106 -4.93 12.02 -12.61
C LYS A 106 -3.94 13.18 -12.53
N ARG A 107 -2.68 12.97 -12.91
CA ARG A 107 -1.59 13.98 -12.87
C ARG A 107 -1.33 14.55 -11.48
N ASN A 108 -1.60 13.76 -10.45
CA ASN A 108 -1.26 14.09 -9.07
C ASN A 108 0.21 13.78 -8.78
N ILE A 109 0.79 12.82 -9.50
CA ILE A 109 2.20 12.44 -9.41
C ILE A 109 2.97 13.15 -10.53
N PRO A 110 4.07 13.85 -10.22
CA PRO A 110 4.90 14.49 -11.24
C PRO A 110 5.58 13.45 -12.12
N ASN A 111 5.90 13.85 -13.35
CA ASN A 111 6.76 13.06 -14.25
C ASN A 111 8.21 13.08 -13.71
N ASP A 112 8.48 12.22 -12.74
CA ASP A 112 9.75 12.08 -12.05
C ASP A 112 10.36 10.71 -12.36
N MET A 113 11.58 10.70 -12.89
CA MET A 113 12.25 9.46 -13.33
C MET A 113 12.50 8.50 -12.16
N GLU A 114 12.75 9.03 -10.95
CA GLU A 114 12.96 8.20 -9.78
C GLU A 114 11.67 7.49 -9.36
N ILE A 115 10.55 8.21 -9.35
CA ILE A 115 9.23 7.62 -9.08
C ILE A 115 8.88 6.57 -10.14
N GLN A 116 9.16 6.83 -11.42
CA GLN A 116 8.91 5.87 -12.50
C GLN A 116 9.72 4.58 -12.36
N ASN A 117 11.01 4.69 -12.02
CA ASN A 117 11.86 3.52 -11.78
C ASN A 117 11.36 2.72 -10.57
N ILE A 118 10.98 3.39 -9.49
CA ILE A 118 10.37 2.75 -8.32
C ILE A 118 9.09 2.02 -8.75
N MET A 119 8.16 2.70 -9.43
CA MET A 119 6.89 2.10 -9.86
C MET A 119 7.09 0.88 -10.76
N TYR A 120 8.07 0.90 -11.67
CA TYR A 120 8.40 -0.25 -12.50
C TYR A 120 8.86 -1.46 -11.67
N ASN A 121 9.75 -1.24 -10.70
CA ASN A 121 10.22 -2.32 -9.84
C ASN A 121 9.12 -2.86 -8.93
N LEU A 122 8.24 -1.98 -8.42
CA LEU A 122 7.09 -2.40 -7.61
C LEU A 122 6.07 -3.20 -8.43
N ASP A 123 5.84 -2.87 -9.70
CA ASP A 123 5.00 -3.69 -10.59
C ASP A 123 5.58 -5.11 -10.77
N GLU A 124 6.89 -5.23 -10.98
CA GLU A 124 7.52 -6.56 -11.07
C GLU A 124 7.41 -7.36 -9.76
N ILE A 125 7.59 -6.71 -8.60
CA ILE A 125 7.43 -7.36 -7.28
C ILE A 125 5.97 -7.78 -7.05
N GLY A 126 5.00 -6.93 -7.41
CA GLY A 126 3.57 -7.21 -7.26
C GLY A 126 3.07 -8.40 -8.09
N ASN A 127 3.87 -8.84 -9.07
CA ASN A 127 3.58 -9.98 -9.95
C ASN A 127 4.40 -11.24 -9.61
N ILE A 128 5.10 -11.30 -8.47
CA ILE A 128 5.95 -12.44 -8.10
C ILE A 128 5.14 -13.76 -8.03
N ASN A 129 3.93 -13.72 -7.48
CA ASN A 129 3.04 -14.88 -7.34
C ASN A 129 2.54 -15.44 -8.68
N GLN A 130 2.65 -14.68 -9.78
CA GLN A 130 2.28 -15.13 -11.12
C GLN A 130 3.46 -15.69 -11.91
N LYS A 131 4.70 -15.30 -11.55
CA LYS A 131 5.90 -15.53 -12.37
C LYS A 131 6.89 -16.54 -11.77
N TYR A 132 6.84 -16.80 -10.45
CA TYR A 132 7.87 -17.58 -9.77
C TYR A 132 7.32 -18.75 -8.94
N ASN A 133 8.08 -19.84 -8.89
CA ASN A 133 7.77 -21.04 -8.11
C ASN A 133 8.46 -20.96 -6.73
N LEU A 134 7.69 -20.96 -5.64
CA LEU A 134 8.16 -20.65 -4.28
C LEU A 134 8.74 -21.85 -3.50
N ASN A 135 9.04 -22.97 -4.16
CA ASN A 135 9.34 -24.25 -3.50
C ASN A 135 10.71 -24.35 -2.75
N ASP A 136 11.53 -23.30 -2.68
CA ASP A 136 12.86 -23.32 -2.03
C ASP A 136 12.95 -22.41 -0.78
N MET A 137 12.58 -22.96 0.38
CA MET A 137 12.32 -22.22 1.64
C MET A 137 13.52 -21.44 2.22
N GLU A 138 14.76 -21.94 2.14
CA GLU A 138 15.90 -21.30 2.83
C GLU A 138 16.42 -20.07 2.07
N ASN A 139 16.39 -20.10 0.73
CA ASN A 139 16.67 -18.91 -0.08
C ASN A 139 15.55 -17.86 0.04
N ASN A 140 14.30 -18.29 0.25
CA ASN A 140 13.14 -17.41 0.30
C ASN A 140 13.20 -16.36 1.42
N GLU A 141 13.71 -16.68 2.62
CA GLU A 141 13.71 -15.72 3.74
C GLU A 141 14.68 -14.55 3.54
N LYS A 142 15.90 -14.82 3.06
CA LYS A 142 16.87 -13.75 2.76
C LYS A 142 16.39 -12.90 1.59
N HIS A 143 15.83 -13.53 0.55
CA HIS A 143 15.26 -12.81 -0.58
C HIS A 143 14.07 -11.95 -0.17
N TYR A 144 13.21 -12.49 0.70
CA TYR A 144 12.09 -11.76 1.27
C TYR A 144 12.53 -10.49 2.00
N ASN A 145 13.49 -10.59 2.93
CA ASN A 145 13.95 -9.43 3.70
C ASN A 145 14.52 -8.32 2.79
N ASN A 146 15.28 -8.68 1.76
CA ASN A 146 15.82 -7.71 0.81
C ASN A 146 14.72 -7.05 -0.04
N ILE A 147 13.72 -7.82 -0.50
CA ILE A 147 12.60 -7.28 -1.29
C ILE A 147 11.73 -6.39 -0.42
N LYS A 148 11.42 -6.83 0.81
CA LYS A 148 10.70 -6.05 1.81
C LYS A 148 11.38 -4.71 2.06
N GLU A 149 12.68 -4.73 2.40
CA GLU A 149 13.45 -3.51 2.67
C GLU A 149 13.38 -2.56 1.47
N TYR A 150 13.57 -3.09 0.25
CA TYR A 150 13.43 -2.30 -0.98
C TYR A 150 12.03 -1.67 -1.14
N VAL A 151 10.96 -2.43 -0.88
CA VAL A 151 9.58 -1.93 -0.95
C VAL A 151 9.35 -0.82 0.07
N GLU A 152 9.75 -1.02 1.32
CA GLU A 152 9.56 -0.05 2.41
C GLU A 152 10.36 1.23 2.15
N GLU A 153 11.63 1.11 1.75
CA GLU A 153 12.46 2.25 1.36
C GLU A 153 11.88 3.02 0.17
N SER A 154 11.35 2.30 -0.83
CA SER A 154 10.69 2.89 -1.99
C SER A 154 9.46 3.71 -1.61
N VAL A 155 8.66 3.21 -0.67
CA VAL A 155 7.46 3.90 -0.15
C VAL A 155 7.86 5.20 0.53
N TYR A 156 8.86 5.18 1.42
CA TYR A 156 9.35 6.39 2.06
C TYR A 156 9.94 7.37 1.05
N ARG A 157 10.66 6.86 0.04
CA ARG A 157 11.26 7.71 -0.98
C ARG A 157 10.21 8.44 -1.80
N VAL A 158 9.17 7.73 -2.24
CA VAL A 158 8.01 8.34 -2.91
C VAL A 158 7.36 9.38 -2.01
N PHE A 159 7.07 9.04 -0.75
CA PHE A 159 6.44 9.96 0.21
C PHE A 159 7.27 11.25 0.40
N ASP A 160 8.58 11.12 0.57
CA ASP A 160 9.50 12.25 0.72
C ASP A 160 9.53 13.13 -0.53
N ILE A 161 9.59 12.54 -1.73
CA ILE A 161 9.58 13.30 -3.00
C ILE A 161 8.27 14.08 -3.14
N MET A 162 7.14 13.42 -2.86
CA MET A 162 5.81 14.01 -3.01
C MET A 162 5.56 15.15 -2.01
N ARG A 163 6.09 15.06 -0.79
CA ARG A 163 5.97 16.15 0.19
C ARG A 163 6.84 17.36 -0.15
N LYS A 164 8.12 17.15 -0.48
CA LYS A 164 9.06 18.24 -0.82
C LYS A 164 8.60 19.10 -2.00
N LYS A 165 7.88 18.52 -2.96
CA LYS A 165 7.37 19.25 -4.14
C LYS A 165 6.09 20.06 -3.85
N ASN A 166 5.46 19.88 -2.69
CA ASN A 166 4.24 20.57 -2.28
C ASN A 166 4.47 21.60 -1.16
N GLU A 167 5.71 21.77 -0.71
CA GLU A 167 6.19 22.87 0.16
C GLU A 167 6.67 24.06 -0.69
#